data_AF-A0A0G4KYT9-F1
#
_entry.id   AF-A0A0G4KYT9-F1
#
_cell.length_a   1.000
_cell.length_b   1.000
_cell.length_c   1.000
_cell.angle_alpha   90.00
_cell.angle_beta   90.00
_cell.angle_gamma   90.00
#
_symmetry.space_group_name_H-M   'P 1'
#
loop_
_entity.id
_entity.type
_entity.pdbx_description
1 polymer ?
#
loop_
_entity_poly.entity_id
_entity_poly.type
_entity_poly.pdbx_seq_one_letter_code
_entity_poly.pdbx_strand_id
1 'polypeptide(L)'
;MRRPVVMLVLARGQGGLEDLGVRSENLLQLVETLLELAPVAGTQTRLLSLLVFANGTIATAPAAGRLTTVTFHLCWGINVLGSFFVEIEATDGTVGFATGFGGPPACWLVHQHFERFLIGADPRDTNLLFEQMYRSSMFYGRKGLPIAIISVIDLALWDLLGKLRNEPVYKLIGGATKDRMDFYCTGPNPPAAKAMGFWGAKVALPYCPDEGHIGLKKNVEYLRAMRESVGPDFPLMVDCYMSLNVSYIIELAKACEDININWWEECLSPDDTDGFEQIKRAHPTKKFTTGEHEYSRYGFRKLVEGRNLDIIQPDVMWLGGLTELLKVSAMAAAYDIPVVPHASGPYSYHFVLSQPNTPFQEYLANSPDGKSVLPVFGDLFLDEPIPNKGFLTAADLDKPGFGLTLNPAARSKLISADRWLNPAPVAALTPAA
;
A
#
# COMPACT_ATOMS: atom_id res chain seq x y z
N MET A 1 24.82 6.73 -14.80
CA MET A 1 24.63 6.86 -13.33
C MET A 1 25.90 6.41 -12.59
N ARG A 2 26.15 6.93 -11.36
CA ARG A 2 27.15 6.45 -10.38
C ARG A 2 26.56 5.32 -9.52
N ARG A 3 27.35 4.70 -8.62
CA ARG A 3 26.90 3.62 -7.73
C ARG A 3 25.62 4.03 -6.98
N PRO A 4 24.50 3.27 -7.05
CA PRO A 4 23.32 3.56 -6.25
C PRO A 4 23.66 3.40 -4.78
N VAL A 5 23.14 4.30 -3.95
CA VAL A 5 23.26 4.21 -2.50
C VAL A 5 21.90 3.76 -1.98
N VAL A 6 21.82 2.52 -1.49
CA VAL A 6 20.58 2.00 -0.90
C VAL A 6 20.72 2.07 0.61
N MET A 7 19.78 2.77 1.23
CA MET A 7 19.71 2.90 2.67
C MET A 7 18.39 2.35 3.19
N LEU A 8 18.43 1.70 4.35
CA LEU A 8 17.30 1.04 4.98
C LEU A 8 16.75 1.94 6.09
N VAL A 9 15.47 2.29 6.06
CA VAL A 9 14.82 2.90 7.22
C VAL A 9 14.38 1.77 8.14
N LEU A 10 15.20 1.37 9.13
CA LEU A 10 14.69 0.50 10.20
C LEU A 10 13.98 1.34 11.24
N ALA A 11 12.67 1.17 11.29
CA ALA A 11 11.87 1.39 12.47
C ALA A 11 12.17 0.34 13.56
N ARG A 12 13.41 0.23 14.08
CA ARG A 12 13.68 -0.59 15.28
C ARG A 12 13.24 0.17 16.52
N GLY A 13 12.13 -0.24 17.12
CA GLY A 13 11.92 -0.02 18.55
C GLY A 13 12.92 -0.86 19.33
N GLN A 14 13.72 -0.25 20.18
CA GLN A 14 14.55 -0.98 21.14
C GLN A 14 13.66 -1.45 22.30
N GLY A 15 13.66 -2.75 22.58
CA GLY A 15 12.98 -3.34 23.72
C GLY A 15 12.76 -4.83 23.47
N GLY A 16 13.57 -5.69 24.09
CA GLY A 16 13.27 -7.12 24.15
C GLY A 16 11.98 -7.30 24.96
N LEU A 17 11.01 -8.01 24.39
CA LEU A 17 9.83 -8.45 25.12
C LEU A 17 10.19 -9.77 25.82
N GLU A 18 10.61 -9.66 27.09
CA GLU A 18 10.43 -10.75 28.04
C GLU A 18 8.94 -10.80 28.45
N ASP A 19 8.44 -12.01 28.70
CA ASP A 19 7.06 -12.33 29.02
C ASP A 19 6.41 -11.38 30.05
N LEU A 20 5.53 -10.49 29.58
CA LEU A 20 4.64 -9.69 30.42
C LEU A 20 3.20 -10.15 30.20
N GLY A 21 2.72 -11.04 31.07
CA GLY A 21 1.33 -11.45 31.11
C GLY A 21 0.45 -10.36 31.71
N VAL A 22 -0.36 -9.69 30.87
CA VAL A 22 -1.39 -8.73 31.31
C VAL A 22 -2.77 -9.38 31.18
N ARG A 23 -3.55 -9.39 32.28
CA ARG A 23 -4.98 -9.77 32.28
C ARG A 23 -5.83 -8.50 32.27
N SER A 24 -6.80 -8.41 31.36
CA SER A 24 -7.77 -7.32 31.28
C SER A 24 -9.16 -7.86 30.90
N GLU A 25 -10.22 -7.28 31.48
CA GLU A 25 -11.61 -7.70 31.28
C GLU A 25 -12.34 -6.87 30.20
N ASN A 26 -11.75 -5.80 29.66
CA ASN A 26 -12.28 -5.10 28.49
C ASN A 26 -11.20 -4.38 27.64
N LEU A 27 -11.56 -4.08 26.39
CA LEU A 27 -10.65 -3.53 25.38
C LEU A 27 -10.11 -2.14 25.75
N LEU A 28 -10.93 -1.31 26.41
CA LEU A 28 -10.58 0.06 26.77
C LEU A 28 -9.46 0.08 27.83
N GLN A 29 -9.59 -0.78 28.84
CA GLN A 29 -8.67 -0.87 29.97
C GLN A 29 -7.33 -1.50 29.56
N LEU A 30 -7.32 -2.39 28.56
CA LEU A 30 -6.08 -2.95 28.00
C LEU A 30 -5.33 -1.88 27.19
N VAL A 31 -6.03 -1.05 26.43
CA VAL A 31 -5.45 0.08 25.69
C VAL A 31 -4.86 1.11 26.66
N GLU A 32 -5.56 1.46 27.73
CA GLU A 32 -5.05 2.35 28.79
C GLU A 32 -3.80 1.78 29.47
N THR A 33 -3.79 0.48 29.80
CA THR A 33 -2.63 -0.19 30.43
C THR A 33 -1.42 -0.23 29.50
N LEU A 34 -1.62 -0.46 28.20
CA LEU A 34 -0.54 -0.43 27.20
C LEU A 34 0.00 1.00 26.95
N LEU A 35 -0.82 2.03 27.15
CA LEU A 35 -0.41 3.43 27.05
C LEU A 35 0.46 3.87 28.23
N GLU A 36 0.20 3.35 29.44
CA GLU A 36 1.00 3.65 30.64
C GLU A 36 2.40 2.99 30.63
N LEU A 37 2.56 1.85 29.94
CA LEU A 37 3.81 1.08 29.92
C LEU A 37 4.84 1.52 28.86
N ALA A 38 4.53 2.53 28.02
CA ALA A 38 5.41 3.00 26.95
C ALA A 38 6.00 4.40 27.27
N PRO A 39 7.20 4.52 27.86
CA PRO A 39 7.71 5.79 28.41
C PRO A 39 8.30 6.76 27.36
N VAL A 40 8.09 6.55 26.05
CA VAL A 40 8.70 7.40 25.01
C VAL A 40 7.69 7.81 23.94
N ALA A 41 7.52 9.13 23.79
CA ALA A 41 6.76 9.75 22.71
C ALA A 41 7.40 9.39 21.35
N GLY A 42 6.73 8.53 20.58
CA GLY A 42 7.17 8.02 19.28
C GLY A 42 6.92 6.52 19.08
N THR A 43 6.89 5.74 20.17
CA THR A 43 6.53 4.31 20.13
C THR A 43 5.01 4.11 20.12
N GLN A 44 4.26 5.01 20.79
CA GLN A 44 2.79 5.00 20.82
C GLN A 44 2.15 5.21 19.42
N THR A 45 2.79 5.98 18.53
CA THR A 45 2.27 6.30 17.19
C THR A 45 2.33 5.11 16.21
N ARG A 46 3.27 4.18 16.43
CA ARG A 46 3.48 2.99 15.57
C ARG A 46 2.71 1.76 16.00
N LEU A 47 2.39 1.62 17.29
CA LEU A 47 1.63 0.47 17.78
C LEU A 47 0.14 0.56 17.44
N LEU A 48 -0.45 1.76 17.35
CA LEU A 48 -1.89 1.92 17.09
C LEU A 48 -2.27 2.11 15.61
N SER A 49 -1.40 2.59 14.73
CA SER A 49 -1.69 2.67 13.28
C SER A 49 -1.85 1.29 12.62
N LEU A 50 -1.35 0.24 13.27
CA LEU A 50 -1.52 -1.16 12.90
C LEU A 50 -2.75 -1.84 13.56
N LEU A 51 -3.45 -1.16 14.48
CA LEU A 51 -4.64 -1.70 15.16
C LEU A 51 -5.93 -1.60 14.33
N VAL A 52 -5.90 -0.87 13.22
CA VAL A 52 -7.07 -0.61 12.34
C VAL A 52 -7.38 -1.78 11.40
N PHE A 53 -6.43 -2.69 11.16
CA PHE A 53 -6.59 -3.85 10.28
C PHE A 53 -6.74 -5.14 11.10
N ALA A 54 -7.74 -5.22 11.96
CA ALA A 54 -7.96 -6.38 12.83
C ALA A 54 -9.09 -7.29 12.31
N ASN A 55 -8.76 -8.30 11.49
CA ASN A 55 -9.61 -9.49 11.34
C ASN A 55 -9.24 -10.47 12.46
N GLY A 56 -10.02 -10.44 13.53
CA GLY A 56 -9.87 -11.36 14.65
C GLY A 56 -10.83 -12.54 14.51
N THR A 57 -10.27 -13.75 14.34
CA THR A 57 -11.02 -15.00 14.49
C THR A 57 -11.55 -15.14 15.93
N ILE A 58 -12.87 -15.28 16.10
CA ILE A 58 -13.46 -15.76 17.36
C ILE A 58 -13.79 -17.25 17.19
N ALA A 59 -12.89 -18.13 17.64
CA ALA A 59 -13.20 -19.55 17.78
C ALA A 59 -14.01 -19.77 19.07
N THR A 60 -15.20 -20.37 18.96
CA THR A 60 -15.94 -20.92 20.12
C THR A 60 -16.00 -22.43 20.03
N ALA A 61 -15.59 -23.11 21.09
CA ALA A 61 -15.91 -24.51 21.36
C ALA A 61 -16.64 -24.60 22.71
N PRO A 62 -17.58 -25.55 22.88
CA PRO A 62 -18.44 -25.60 24.05
C PRO A 62 -17.71 -26.16 25.27
N ALA A 63 -18.06 -25.62 26.44
CA ALA A 63 -17.81 -26.17 27.77
C ALA A 63 -16.34 -26.31 28.22
N ALA A 64 -15.79 -25.22 28.79
CA ALA A 64 -15.01 -25.19 30.04
C ALA A 64 -14.23 -23.88 30.07
N GLY A 65 -14.54 -23.01 31.03
CA GLY A 65 -13.96 -21.67 31.15
C GLY A 65 -12.43 -21.66 31.14
N ARG A 66 -11.85 -21.18 30.03
CA ARG A 66 -10.50 -20.60 29.93
C ARG A 66 -10.56 -19.48 28.88
N LEU A 67 -10.00 -18.33 29.24
CA LEU A 67 -9.88 -17.14 28.38
C LEU A 67 -9.25 -17.51 27.03
N THR A 68 -9.88 -17.10 25.93
CA THR A 68 -9.37 -17.24 24.56
C THR A 68 -8.55 -16.01 24.17
N THR A 69 -7.36 -16.25 23.64
CA THR A 69 -6.41 -15.26 23.12
C THR A 69 -7.01 -14.55 21.89
N VAL A 70 -7.03 -13.21 21.90
CA VAL A 70 -7.30 -12.38 20.73
C VAL A 70 -6.01 -12.25 19.92
N THR A 71 -6.05 -12.55 18.62
CA THR A 71 -4.85 -12.58 17.77
C THR A 71 -4.82 -11.37 16.84
N PHE A 72 -3.75 -10.57 16.90
CA PHE A 72 -3.52 -9.37 16.08
C PHE A 72 -2.76 -9.73 14.78
N HIS A 73 -2.98 -9.05 13.64
CA HIS A 73 -2.28 -9.35 12.37
C HIS A 73 -0.74 -9.20 12.39
N LEU A 74 -0.16 -8.54 13.40
CA LEU A 74 1.28 -8.63 13.67
C LEU A 74 1.75 -10.08 13.90
N CYS A 75 0.85 -10.99 14.27
CA CYS A 75 1.16 -12.39 14.57
C CYS A 75 1.64 -13.20 13.36
N TRP A 76 1.28 -12.81 12.13
CA TRP A 76 1.67 -13.53 10.91
C TRP A 76 2.68 -12.76 10.05
N GLY A 77 3.09 -11.57 10.48
CA GLY A 77 4.24 -10.87 9.91
C GLY A 77 3.95 -9.94 8.74
N ILE A 78 2.79 -9.28 8.69
CA ILE A 78 2.50 -8.25 7.66
C ILE A 78 3.60 -7.17 7.57
N ASN A 79 4.22 -6.83 8.70
CA ASN A 79 5.28 -5.83 8.81
C ASN A 79 6.70 -6.40 8.73
N VAL A 80 6.87 -7.70 8.43
CA VAL A 80 8.15 -8.43 8.57
C VAL A 80 9.27 -7.85 7.72
N LEU A 81 8.94 -7.26 6.56
CA LEU A 81 9.93 -6.71 5.64
C LEU A 81 10.42 -5.33 6.06
N GLY A 82 9.49 -4.45 6.46
CA GLY A 82 9.76 -3.03 6.65
C GLY A 82 10.05 -2.28 5.33
N SER A 83 10.43 -1.01 5.45
CA SER A 83 10.68 -0.12 4.32
C SER A 83 12.15 -0.10 3.88
N PHE A 84 12.40 0.23 2.62
CA PHE A 84 13.73 0.54 2.10
C PHE A 84 13.71 1.81 1.25
N PHE A 85 14.89 2.37 0.98
CA PHE A 85 15.07 3.64 0.28
C PHE A 85 16.21 3.52 -0.75
N VAL A 86 15.95 3.91 -1.99
CA VAL A 86 16.91 3.85 -3.10
C VAL A 86 17.29 5.27 -3.52
N GLU A 87 18.59 5.59 -3.56
CA GLU A 87 19.13 6.79 -4.21
C GLU A 87 19.87 6.40 -5.50
N ILE A 88 19.64 7.16 -6.57
CA ILE A 88 20.33 7.06 -7.86
C ILE A 88 20.97 8.41 -8.18
N GLU A 89 22.31 8.42 -8.24
CA GLU A 89 23.11 9.62 -8.54
C GLU A 89 23.51 9.65 -10.03
N ALA A 90 23.20 10.76 -10.70
CA ALA A 90 23.68 11.07 -12.05
C ALA A 90 25.11 11.64 -12.03
N THR A 91 25.75 11.71 -13.19
CA THR A 91 27.14 12.17 -13.30
C THR A 91 27.33 13.66 -13.02
N ASP A 92 26.25 14.45 -13.10
CA ASP A 92 26.21 15.88 -12.76
C ASP A 92 25.99 16.14 -11.25
N GLY A 93 25.83 15.08 -10.46
CA GLY A 93 25.55 15.14 -9.02
C GLY A 93 24.07 15.22 -8.65
N THR A 94 23.15 15.23 -9.62
CA THR A 94 21.72 15.17 -9.35
C THR A 94 21.34 13.80 -8.79
N VAL A 95 20.53 13.78 -7.72
CA VAL A 95 20.10 12.55 -7.03
C VAL A 95 18.59 12.40 -7.08
N GLY A 96 18.12 11.35 -7.72
CA GLY A 96 16.73 10.89 -7.62
C GLY A 96 16.60 9.80 -6.55
N PHE A 97 15.43 9.69 -5.93
CA PHE A 97 15.18 8.69 -4.91
C PHE A 97 13.72 8.27 -4.81
N ALA A 98 13.51 7.10 -4.21
CA ALA A 98 12.18 6.63 -3.84
C ALA A 98 12.23 5.67 -2.64
N THR A 99 11.08 5.48 -1.99
CA THR A 99 10.87 4.49 -0.94
C THR A 99 9.79 3.48 -1.31
N GLY A 100 9.78 2.34 -0.61
CA GLY A 100 8.74 1.32 -0.69
C GLY A 100 8.97 0.25 0.37
N PHE A 101 8.12 -0.79 0.39
CA PHE A 101 8.33 -1.95 1.27
C PHE A 101 9.28 -2.96 0.63
N GLY A 102 10.00 -3.73 1.46
CA GLY A 102 10.87 -4.81 1.01
C GLY A 102 12.12 -4.99 1.85
N GLY A 103 12.53 -3.95 2.57
CA GLY A 103 13.53 -4.02 3.64
C GLY A 103 14.89 -4.64 3.24
N PRO A 104 15.54 -5.40 4.14
CA PRO A 104 16.84 -6.02 3.87
C PRO A 104 16.94 -6.87 2.58
N PRO A 105 15.99 -7.78 2.27
CA PRO A 105 16.09 -8.57 1.04
C PRO A 105 15.93 -7.71 -0.23
N ALA A 106 15.16 -6.62 -0.15
CA ALA A 106 15.11 -5.63 -1.24
C ALA A 106 16.47 -5.00 -1.49
N CYS A 107 17.12 -4.47 -0.43
CA CYS A 107 18.45 -3.88 -0.55
C CYS A 107 19.48 -4.85 -1.16
N TRP A 108 19.43 -6.13 -0.76
CA TRP A 108 20.32 -7.15 -1.31
C TRP A 108 20.15 -7.30 -2.83
N LEU A 109 18.90 -7.41 -3.30
CA LEU A 109 18.59 -7.58 -4.71
C LEU A 109 18.91 -6.35 -5.56
N VAL A 110 18.74 -5.14 -5.02
CA VAL A 110 19.14 -3.90 -5.71
C VAL A 110 20.61 -3.99 -6.12
N HIS A 111 21.51 -4.31 -5.18
CA HIS A 111 22.94 -4.34 -5.46
C HIS A 111 23.41 -5.61 -6.19
N GLN A 112 22.95 -6.78 -5.75
CA GLN A 112 23.48 -8.06 -6.25
C GLN A 112 22.96 -8.41 -7.65
N HIS A 113 21.77 -7.90 -8.00
CA HIS A 113 21.21 -8.11 -9.33
C HIS A 113 21.10 -6.80 -10.11
N PHE A 114 20.26 -5.87 -9.68
CA PHE A 114 19.74 -4.82 -10.55
C PHE A 114 20.73 -3.71 -10.86
N GLU A 115 21.69 -3.43 -9.96
CA GLU A 115 22.72 -2.39 -10.12
C GLU A 115 23.47 -2.52 -11.45
N ARG A 116 23.72 -3.75 -11.93
CA ARG A 116 24.46 -4.00 -13.18
C ARG A 116 23.82 -3.36 -14.43
N PHE A 117 22.52 -3.07 -14.39
CA PHE A 117 21.80 -2.44 -15.51
C PHE A 117 21.81 -0.91 -15.42
N LEU A 118 22.02 -0.37 -14.22
CA LEU A 118 21.89 1.07 -13.93
C LEU A 118 23.22 1.82 -14.13
N ILE A 119 24.35 1.21 -13.74
CA ILE A 119 25.65 1.89 -13.81
C ILE A 119 26.01 2.22 -15.26
N GLY A 120 26.38 3.48 -15.51
CA GLY A 120 26.73 3.96 -16.84
C GLY A 120 25.55 4.15 -17.82
N ALA A 121 24.34 3.70 -17.48
CA ALA A 121 23.17 3.89 -18.33
C ALA A 121 22.65 5.34 -18.30
N ASP A 122 21.91 5.70 -19.36
CA ASP A 122 21.14 6.93 -19.45
C ASP A 122 19.83 6.78 -18.66
N PRO A 123 19.52 7.66 -17.69
CA PRO A 123 18.31 7.52 -16.87
C PRO A 123 17.01 7.69 -17.69
N ARG A 124 17.07 8.21 -18.92
CA ARG A 124 15.91 8.35 -19.80
C ARG A 124 15.48 7.02 -20.42
N ASP A 125 16.32 5.99 -20.37
CA ASP A 125 16.07 4.68 -20.97
C ASP A 125 15.16 3.82 -20.07
N THR A 126 14.11 4.40 -19.48
CA THR A 126 13.22 3.77 -18.49
C THR A 126 12.61 2.47 -19.00
N ASN A 127 12.14 2.44 -20.25
CA ASN A 127 11.61 1.23 -20.87
C ASN A 127 12.67 0.12 -20.99
N LEU A 128 13.91 0.46 -21.37
CA LEU A 128 15.00 -0.52 -21.49
C LEU A 128 15.37 -1.09 -20.12
N LEU A 129 15.57 -0.21 -19.13
CA LEU A 129 15.96 -0.58 -17.78
C LEU A 129 14.90 -1.45 -17.11
N PHE A 130 13.62 -1.09 -17.25
CA PHE A 130 12.50 -1.90 -16.78
C PHE A 130 12.52 -3.30 -17.41
N GLU A 131 12.61 -3.40 -18.74
CA GLU A 131 12.60 -4.70 -19.41
C GLU A 131 13.81 -5.56 -19.05
N GLN A 132 15.00 -4.96 -18.91
CA GLN A 132 16.20 -5.67 -18.45
C GLN A 132 15.99 -6.24 -17.05
N MET A 133 15.59 -5.42 -16.07
CA MET A 133 15.39 -5.86 -14.70
C MET A 133 14.26 -6.89 -14.57
N TYR A 134 13.13 -6.68 -15.25
CA TYR A 134 11.99 -7.59 -15.21
C TYR A 134 12.34 -8.95 -15.83
N ARG A 135 12.94 -8.96 -17.04
CA ARG A 135 13.24 -10.20 -17.75
C ARG A 135 14.43 -10.93 -17.15
N SER A 136 15.43 -10.22 -16.61
CA SER A 136 16.57 -10.86 -15.96
C SER A 136 16.18 -11.51 -14.63
N SER A 137 15.17 -10.98 -13.93
CA SER A 137 14.64 -11.55 -12.68
C SER A 137 13.48 -12.52 -12.89
N MET A 138 13.04 -12.76 -14.12
CA MET A 138 11.87 -13.58 -14.44
C MET A 138 11.90 -14.99 -13.84
N PHE A 139 13.09 -15.58 -13.67
CA PHE A 139 13.25 -16.93 -13.11
C PHE A 139 12.95 -17.04 -11.61
N TYR A 140 12.87 -15.93 -10.88
CA TYR A 140 12.52 -15.88 -9.45
C TYR A 140 11.54 -14.74 -9.10
N GLY A 141 11.05 -14.02 -10.10
CA GLY A 141 10.16 -12.86 -9.94
C GLY A 141 8.82 -13.05 -10.66
N ARG A 142 8.53 -12.16 -11.62
CA ARG A 142 7.22 -11.94 -12.28
C ARG A 142 6.14 -11.29 -11.40
N LYS A 143 6.07 -11.64 -10.12
CA LYS A 143 5.15 -11.08 -9.12
C LYS A 143 5.87 -10.90 -7.78
N GLY A 144 5.27 -10.18 -6.84
CA GLY A 144 5.74 -10.08 -5.46
C GLY A 144 7.02 -9.25 -5.27
N LEU A 145 7.81 -9.62 -4.26
CA LEU A 145 8.94 -8.83 -3.77
C LEU A 145 9.95 -8.37 -4.85
N PRO A 146 10.39 -9.22 -5.81
CA PRO A 146 11.28 -8.77 -6.89
C PRO A 146 10.72 -7.60 -7.70
N ILE A 147 9.40 -7.55 -7.91
CA ILE A 147 8.75 -6.50 -8.69
C ILE A 147 8.58 -5.22 -7.87
N ALA A 148 8.31 -5.32 -6.57
CA ALA A 148 8.33 -4.16 -5.68
C ALA A 148 9.72 -3.48 -5.66
N ILE A 149 10.79 -4.26 -5.75
CA ILE A 149 12.16 -3.74 -5.82
C ILE A 149 12.39 -2.98 -7.13
N ILE A 150 11.98 -3.57 -8.26
CA ILE A 150 12.04 -2.91 -9.58
C ILE A 150 11.24 -1.61 -9.54
N SER A 151 10.07 -1.60 -8.91
CA SER A 151 9.19 -0.44 -8.81
C SER A 151 9.86 0.73 -8.11
N VAL A 152 10.52 0.51 -6.97
CA VAL A 152 11.20 1.59 -6.25
C VAL A 152 12.43 2.09 -7.02
N ILE A 153 13.15 1.22 -7.72
CA ILE A 153 14.23 1.65 -8.63
C ILE A 153 13.66 2.53 -9.75
N ASP A 154 12.57 2.12 -10.38
CA ASP A 154 11.91 2.86 -11.45
C ASP A 154 11.40 4.22 -10.96
N LEU A 155 10.79 4.28 -9.78
CA LEU A 155 10.38 5.54 -9.16
C LEU A 155 11.58 6.45 -8.89
N ALA A 156 12.71 5.92 -8.40
CA ALA A 156 13.93 6.71 -8.21
C ALA A 156 14.49 7.26 -9.55
N LEU A 157 14.36 6.50 -10.65
CA LEU A 157 14.71 6.98 -11.99
C LEU A 157 13.79 8.12 -12.45
N TRP A 158 12.47 8.00 -12.23
CA TRP A 158 11.52 9.07 -12.58
C TRP A 158 11.72 10.33 -11.75
N ASP A 159 12.02 10.18 -10.46
CA ASP A 159 12.40 11.30 -9.59
C ASP A 159 13.68 11.99 -10.10
N LEU A 160 14.69 11.19 -10.49
CA LEU A 160 15.94 11.70 -11.09
C LEU A 160 15.66 12.48 -12.37
N LEU A 161 14.81 11.95 -13.27
CA LEU A 161 14.45 12.62 -14.51
C LEU A 161 13.72 13.95 -14.28
N GLY A 162 12.79 14.00 -13.33
CA GLY A 162 12.11 15.24 -12.96
C GLY A 162 13.08 16.27 -12.39
N LYS A 163 14.02 15.86 -11.54
CA LYS A 163 15.05 16.75 -11.00
C LYS A 163 16.03 17.25 -12.07
N LEU A 164 16.51 16.39 -12.95
CA LEU A 164 17.38 16.75 -14.07
C LEU A 164 16.73 17.76 -15.03
N ARG A 165 15.40 17.69 -15.19
CA ARG A 165 14.63 18.60 -16.04
C ARG A 165 14.06 19.80 -15.29
N ASN A 166 14.20 19.84 -13.97
CA ASN A 166 13.53 20.81 -13.10
C ASN A 166 12.01 20.87 -13.34
N GLU A 167 11.39 19.70 -13.51
CA GLU A 167 9.96 19.52 -13.77
C GLU A 167 9.34 18.49 -12.81
N PRO A 168 8.08 18.67 -12.40
CA PRO A 168 7.36 17.64 -11.65
C PRO A 168 7.05 16.44 -12.55
N VAL A 169 7.07 15.23 -11.99
CA VAL A 169 6.89 13.99 -12.77
C VAL A 169 5.60 13.98 -13.59
N TYR A 170 4.50 14.58 -13.13
CA TYR A 170 3.23 14.58 -13.87
C TYR A 170 3.34 15.32 -15.22
N LYS A 171 4.23 16.32 -15.33
CA LYS A 171 4.51 17.02 -16.59
C LYS A 171 5.28 16.15 -17.59
N LEU A 172 6.04 15.17 -17.10
CA LEU A 172 6.82 14.27 -17.94
C LEU A 172 6.01 13.10 -18.52
N ILE A 173 4.80 12.86 -18.02
CA ILE A 173 3.98 11.67 -18.34
C ILE A 173 2.61 12.00 -18.94
N GLY A 174 2.43 13.22 -19.44
CA GLY A 174 1.21 13.64 -20.15
C GLY A 174 0.65 15.00 -19.71
N GLY A 175 1.19 15.61 -18.65
CA GLY A 175 0.66 16.85 -18.10
C GLY A 175 -0.47 16.59 -17.10
N ALA A 176 -1.31 17.60 -16.84
CA ALA A 176 -2.47 17.44 -15.96
C ALA A 176 -3.73 17.29 -16.82
N THR A 177 -4.50 16.23 -16.60
CA THR A 177 -5.82 16.02 -17.24
C THR A 177 -6.96 16.63 -16.43
N LYS A 178 -6.67 17.07 -15.21
CA LYS A 178 -7.60 17.69 -14.27
C LYS A 178 -6.84 18.72 -13.41
N ASP A 179 -7.50 19.80 -13.01
CA ASP A 179 -6.89 20.84 -12.16
C ASP A 179 -6.90 20.46 -10.66
N ARG A 180 -7.79 19.54 -10.30
CA ARG A 180 -8.05 19.06 -8.94
C ARG A 180 -8.15 17.55 -8.94
N MET A 181 -7.54 16.91 -7.95
CA MET A 181 -7.61 15.49 -7.68
C MET A 181 -8.36 15.29 -6.36
N ASP A 182 -9.55 14.70 -6.45
CA ASP A 182 -10.39 14.39 -5.30
C ASP A 182 -10.03 13.03 -4.69
N PHE A 183 -10.16 12.93 -3.37
CA PHE A 183 -9.78 11.74 -2.62
C PHE A 183 -10.98 11.11 -1.91
N TYR A 184 -10.98 9.78 -1.85
CA TYR A 184 -11.69 9.05 -0.79
C TYR A 184 -10.70 8.64 0.30
N CYS A 185 -11.20 8.39 1.51
CA CYS A 185 -10.36 8.02 2.65
C CYS A 185 -10.61 6.58 3.09
N THR A 186 -9.55 5.79 3.19
CA THR A 186 -9.59 4.41 3.70
C THR A 186 -9.25 4.42 5.17
N GLY A 187 -10.15 3.94 6.02
CA GLY A 187 -9.96 3.93 7.46
C GLY A 187 -11.23 3.57 8.24
N PRO A 188 -11.13 3.46 9.58
CA PRO A 188 -12.21 2.96 10.43
C PRO A 188 -13.25 4.04 10.77
N ASN A 189 -13.03 5.30 10.36
CA ASN A 189 -13.87 6.43 10.75
C ASN A 189 -14.45 7.21 9.55
N PRO A 190 -15.48 6.66 8.86
CA PRO A 190 -16.17 7.34 7.77
C PRO A 190 -16.72 8.74 8.12
N PRO A 191 -17.25 9.01 9.33
CA PRO A 191 -17.66 10.35 9.71
C PRO A 191 -16.52 11.37 9.69
N ALA A 192 -15.32 10.99 10.14
CA ALA A 192 -14.15 11.87 10.09
C ALA A 192 -13.73 12.14 8.64
N ALA A 193 -13.71 11.12 7.78
CA ALA A 193 -13.44 11.29 6.35
C ALA A 193 -14.42 12.29 5.70
N LYS A 194 -15.72 12.13 5.95
CA LYS A 194 -16.76 13.05 5.47
C LYS A 194 -16.54 14.48 5.97
N ALA A 195 -16.22 14.65 7.25
CA ALA A 195 -15.98 15.96 7.85
C ALA A 195 -14.72 16.65 7.31
N MET A 196 -13.70 15.89 6.92
CA MET A 196 -12.46 16.40 6.31
C MET A 196 -12.60 16.72 4.82
N GLY A 197 -13.75 16.46 4.21
CA GLY A 197 -14.04 16.83 2.81
C GLY A 197 -13.70 15.75 1.78
N PHE A 198 -13.34 14.53 2.21
CA PHE A 198 -13.22 13.39 1.29
C PHE A 198 -14.58 13.05 0.68
N TRP A 199 -14.59 12.65 -0.59
CA TRP A 199 -15.86 12.40 -1.29
C TRP A 199 -16.52 11.09 -0.89
N GLY A 200 -15.77 10.16 -0.29
CA GLY A 200 -16.24 8.86 0.17
C GLY A 200 -15.30 8.26 1.22
N ALA A 201 -15.70 7.13 1.80
CA ALA A 201 -14.87 6.38 2.74
C ALA A 201 -14.86 4.87 2.42
N LYS A 202 -13.71 4.22 2.60
CA LYS A 202 -13.56 2.77 2.50
C LYS A 202 -13.24 2.20 3.89
N VAL A 203 -14.00 1.20 4.32
CA VAL A 203 -13.82 0.54 5.63
C VAL A 203 -13.34 -0.90 5.44
N ALA A 204 -12.51 -1.39 6.36
CA ALA A 204 -12.05 -2.78 6.36
C ALA A 204 -13.13 -3.71 6.90
N LEU A 205 -13.39 -4.82 6.20
CA LEU A 205 -14.34 -5.85 6.59
C LEU A 205 -13.77 -6.66 7.77
N PRO A 206 -14.42 -6.70 8.94
CA PRO A 206 -13.81 -7.23 10.17
C PRO A 206 -13.80 -8.76 10.32
N TYR A 207 -14.68 -9.50 9.64
CA TYR A 207 -14.83 -10.95 9.83
C TYR A 207 -14.67 -11.74 8.54
N CYS A 208 -14.05 -12.92 8.63
CA CYS A 208 -13.74 -13.78 7.48
C CYS A 208 -14.73 -14.96 7.31
N PRO A 209 -14.67 -15.71 6.19
CA PRO A 209 -15.60 -16.82 5.94
C PRO A 209 -15.55 -17.96 6.97
N ASP A 210 -14.41 -18.17 7.63
CA ASP A 210 -14.24 -19.23 8.65
C ASP A 210 -15.09 -18.98 9.90
N GLU A 211 -15.59 -17.76 10.09
CA GLU A 211 -16.52 -17.40 11.16
C GLU A 211 -17.99 -17.69 10.81
N GLY A 212 -18.22 -18.24 9.61
CA GLY A 212 -19.51 -18.69 9.11
C GLY A 212 -20.59 -17.62 9.10
N HIS A 213 -21.86 -18.04 9.24
CA HIS A 213 -23.01 -17.13 9.23
C HIS A 213 -23.03 -16.15 10.42
N ILE A 214 -22.31 -16.44 11.51
CA ILE A 214 -22.17 -15.51 12.63
C ILE A 214 -21.29 -14.34 12.21
N GLY A 215 -20.11 -14.61 11.64
CA GLY A 215 -19.24 -13.57 11.08
C GLY A 215 -19.94 -12.75 10.01
N LEU A 216 -20.70 -13.39 9.12
CA LEU A 216 -21.47 -12.70 8.08
C LEU A 216 -22.50 -11.72 8.68
N LYS A 217 -23.29 -12.13 9.66
CA LYS A 217 -24.25 -11.25 10.33
C LYS A 217 -23.57 -10.05 10.99
N LYS A 218 -22.43 -10.29 11.67
CA LYS A 218 -21.66 -9.21 12.29
C LYS A 218 -21.07 -8.24 11.25
N ASN A 219 -20.62 -8.73 10.10
CA ASN A 219 -20.20 -7.90 8.97
C ASN A 219 -21.35 -7.02 8.47
N VAL A 220 -22.55 -7.57 8.30
CA VAL A 220 -23.74 -6.81 7.89
C VAL A 220 -24.10 -5.74 8.93
N GLU A 221 -24.09 -6.08 10.22
CA GLU A 221 -24.34 -5.14 11.33
C GLU A 221 -23.29 -4.02 11.36
N TYR A 222 -22.01 -4.36 11.21
CA TYR A 222 -20.91 -3.41 11.12
C TYR A 222 -21.12 -2.41 9.97
N LEU A 223 -21.39 -2.90 8.76
CA LEU A 223 -21.59 -2.05 7.58
C LEU A 223 -22.84 -1.19 7.69
N ARG A 224 -23.92 -1.71 8.32
CA ARG A 224 -25.13 -0.94 8.58
C ARG A 224 -24.84 0.22 9.54
N ALA A 225 -24.10 -0.03 10.62
CA ALA A 225 -23.68 1.03 11.54
C ALA A 225 -22.79 2.08 10.85
N MET A 226 -21.88 1.67 9.97
CA MET A 226 -21.06 2.60 9.17
C MET A 226 -21.93 3.47 8.27
N ARG A 227 -22.89 2.88 7.54
CA ARG A 227 -23.86 3.61 6.71
C ARG A 227 -24.70 4.60 7.53
N GLU A 228 -25.25 4.17 8.66
CA GLU A 228 -26.02 5.04 9.56
C GLU A 228 -25.19 6.25 10.03
N SER A 229 -23.89 6.06 10.30
CA SER A 229 -23.00 7.13 10.77
C SER A 229 -22.71 8.23 9.74
N VAL A 230 -22.86 7.95 8.44
CA VAL A 230 -22.56 8.90 7.36
C VAL A 230 -23.79 9.35 6.56
N GLY A 231 -24.96 8.77 6.84
CA GLY A 231 -26.20 9.01 6.11
C GLY A 231 -26.30 8.24 4.79
N PRO A 232 -27.43 8.34 4.07
CA PRO A 232 -27.72 7.48 2.92
C PRO A 232 -26.86 7.77 1.68
N ASP A 233 -26.43 9.03 1.50
CA ASP A 233 -25.84 9.48 0.23
C ASP A 233 -24.31 9.43 0.18
N PHE A 234 -23.65 9.40 1.34
CA PHE A 234 -22.19 9.43 1.38
C PHE A 234 -21.62 8.10 0.85
N PRO A 235 -20.78 8.09 -0.19
CA PRO A 235 -20.21 6.85 -0.72
C PRO A 235 -19.44 6.07 0.35
N LEU A 236 -19.82 4.81 0.51
CA LEU A 236 -19.21 3.86 1.45
C LEU A 236 -18.74 2.64 0.66
N MET A 237 -17.47 2.31 0.80
CA MET A 237 -16.79 1.20 0.15
C MET A 237 -16.33 0.19 1.20
N VAL A 238 -16.10 -1.05 0.78
CA VAL A 238 -15.69 -2.13 1.68
C VAL A 238 -14.43 -2.80 1.15
N ASP A 239 -13.37 -2.76 1.95
CA ASP A 239 -12.12 -3.48 1.71
C ASP A 239 -12.16 -4.85 2.37
N CYS A 240 -11.87 -5.90 1.62
CA CYS A 240 -11.91 -7.28 2.09
C CYS A 240 -10.53 -7.93 2.21
N TYR A 241 -9.45 -7.23 1.83
CA TYR A 241 -8.06 -7.67 1.90
C TYR A 241 -7.86 -9.16 1.56
N MET A 242 -8.23 -9.55 0.33
CA MET A 242 -8.10 -10.88 -0.26
C MET A 242 -8.62 -12.06 0.59
N SER A 243 -9.51 -11.81 1.55
CA SER A 243 -9.85 -12.78 2.61
C SER A 243 -11.08 -13.65 2.35
N LEU A 244 -11.87 -13.35 1.31
CA LEU A 244 -13.14 -14.05 1.07
C LEU A 244 -13.00 -15.10 -0.04
N ASN A 245 -14.10 -15.83 -0.24
CA ASN A 245 -14.30 -16.74 -1.36
C ASN A 245 -15.58 -16.36 -2.11
N VAL A 246 -15.74 -16.88 -3.32
CA VAL A 246 -16.86 -16.58 -4.24
C VAL A 246 -18.22 -16.75 -3.56
N SER A 247 -18.47 -17.86 -2.86
CA SER A 247 -19.76 -18.10 -2.20
C SER A 247 -20.07 -17.07 -1.12
N TYR A 248 -19.08 -16.75 -0.28
CA TYR A 248 -19.27 -15.86 0.86
C TYR A 248 -19.54 -14.42 0.42
N ILE A 249 -18.78 -13.89 -0.55
CA ILE A 249 -19.02 -12.53 -1.06
C ILE A 249 -20.37 -12.42 -1.78
N ILE A 250 -20.83 -13.47 -2.46
CA ILE A 250 -22.18 -13.48 -3.06
C ILE A 250 -23.26 -13.38 -1.97
N GLU A 251 -23.15 -14.13 -0.87
CA GLU A 251 -24.11 -14.07 0.23
C GLU A 251 -24.04 -12.72 0.97
N LEU A 252 -22.83 -12.23 1.26
CA LEU A 252 -22.61 -10.95 1.95
C LEU A 252 -23.13 -9.77 1.14
N ALA A 253 -22.78 -9.68 -0.15
CA ALA A 253 -23.24 -8.59 -1.02
C ALA A 253 -24.77 -8.59 -1.20
N LYS A 254 -25.41 -9.76 -1.13
CA LYS A 254 -26.87 -9.87 -1.10
C LYS A 254 -27.45 -9.37 0.22
N ALA A 255 -26.84 -9.75 1.35
CA ALA A 255 -27.29 -9.34 2.68
C ALA A 255 -27.12 -7.84 2.98
N CYS A 256 -26.26 -7.15 2.21
CA CYS A 256 -25.99 -5.72 2.32
C CYS A 256 -26.69 -4.87 1.25
N GLU A 257 -27.70 -5.40 0.55
CA GLU A 257 -28.38 -4.69 -0.55
C GLU A 257 -29.05 -3.37 -0.10
N ASP A 258 -29.55 -3.32 1.14
CA ASP A 258 -30.14 -2.13 1.77
C ASP A 258 -29.11 -1.06 2.18
N ILE A 259 -27.83 -1.42 2.26
CA ILE A 259 -26.75 -0.55 2.76
C ILE A 259 -26.22 0.38 1.66
N ASN A 260 -26.47 0.05 0.38
CA ASN A 260 -25.98 0.80 -0.78
C ASN A 260 -24.45 1.00 -0.74
N ILE A 261 -23.71 -0.10 -0.72
CA ILE A 261 -22.24 -0.10 -0.84
C ILE A 261 -21.85 0.33 -2.26
N ASN A 262 -20.90 1.27 -2.38
CA ASN A 262 -20.45 1.81 -3.66
C ASN A 262 -19.62 0.79 -4.46
N TRP A 263 -18.65 0.12 -3.81
CA TRP A 263 -17.92 -1.03 -4.35
C TRP A 263 -17.41 -1.95 -3.23
N TRP A 264 -17.11 -3.20 -3.63
CA TRP A 264 -16.42 -4.21 -2.82
C TRP A 264 -15.02 -4.44 -3.38
N GLU A 265 -14.02 -4.31 -2.52
CA GLU A 265 -12.62 -4.31 -2.91
C GLU A 265 -11.88 -5.54 -2.42
N GLU A 266 -11.06 -6.09 -3.31
CA GLU A 266 -10.17 -7.23 -3.09
C GLU A 266 -10.86 -8.37 -2.32
N CYS A 267 -12.05 -8.76 -2.78
CA CYS A 267 -12.84 -9.80 -2.11
C CYS A 267 -12.15 -11.17 -2.15
N LEU A 268 -11.49 -11.49 -3.26
CA LEU A 268 -10.87 -12.79 -3.51
C LEU A 268 -9.36 -12.69 -3.40
N SER A 269 -8.71 -13.83 -3.17
CA SER A 269 -7.27 -13.99 -3.38
C SER A 269 -6.87 -13.48 -4.79
N PRO A 270 -5.72 -12.80 -4.94
CA PRO A 270 -5.22 -12.39 -6.26
C PRO A 270 -5.07 -13.55 -7.24
N ASP A 271 -4.86 -14.77 -6.72
CA ASP A 271 -4.76 -16.00 -7.52
C ASP A 271 -6.10 -16.47 -8.11
N ASP A 272 -7.25 -15.97 -7.63
CA ASP A 272 -8.61 -16.35 -8.09
C ASP A 272 -9.35 -15.16 -8.69
N THR A 273 -8.67 -14.37 -9.53
CA THR A 273 -9.35 -13.28 -10.27
C THR A 273 -10.43 -13.83 -11.23
N ASP A 274 -10.29 -15.06 -11.71
CA ASP A 274 -11.32 -15.71 -12.55
C ASP A 274 -12.66 -15.87 -11.79
N GLY A 275 -12.63 -15.96 -10.46
CA GLY A 275 -13.82 -15.99 -9.59
C GLY A 275 -14.74 -14.78 -9.73
N PHE A 276 -14.23 -13.61 -10.18
CA PHE A 276 -15.06 -12.42 -10.39
C PHE A 276 -16.13 -12.60 -11.48
N GLU A 277 -15.95 -13.52 -12.44
CA GLU A 277 -17.00 -13.86 -13.40
C GLU A 277 -18.24 -14.43 -12.69
N GLN A 278 -18.03 -15.29 -11.68
CA GLN A 278 -19.11 -15.88 -10.91
C GLN A 278 -19.80 -14.84 -10.03
N ILE A 279 -19.02 -13.93 -9.43
CA ILE A 279 -19.52 -12.83 -8.62
C ILE A 279 -20.38 -11.89 -9.48
N LYS A 280 -19.89 -11.47 -10.65
CA LYS A 280 -20.64 -10.62 -11.59
C LYS A 280 -21.89 -11.29 -12.13
N ARG A 281 -21.89 -12.61 -12.34
CA ARG A 281 -23.10 -13.35 -12.71
C ARG A 281 -24.18 -13.29 -11.61
N ALA A 282 -23.79 -13.32 -10.34
CA ALA A 282 -24.72 -13.22 -9.23
C ALA A 282 -25.16 -11.77 -8.92
N HIS A 283 -24.25 -10.80 -9.08
CA HIS A 283 -24.44 -9.39 -8.75
C HIS A 283 -23.99 -8.46 -9.89
N PRO A 284 -24.64 -8.50 -11.07
CA PRO A 284 -24.18 -7.78 -12.26
C PRO A 284 -24.25 -6.25 -12.12
N THR A 285 -25.04 -5.74 -11.18
CA THR A 285 -25.24 -4.30 -10.94
C THR A 285 -24.33 -3.73 -9.85
N LYS A 286 -23.59 -4.58 -9.12
CA LYS A 286 -22.69 -4.15 -8.05
C LYS A 286 -21.28 -3.99 -8.59
N LYS A 287 -20.53 -3.04 -8.00
CA LYS A 287 -19.13 -2.78 -8.39
C LYS A 287 -18.17 -3.64 -7.57
N PHE A 288 -17.17 -4.19 -8.24
CA PHE A 288 -16.09 -4.99 -7.67
C PHE A 288 -14.75 -4.49 -8.19
N THR A 289 -13.77 -4.41 -7.31
CA THR A 289 -12.46 -3.83 -7.59
C THR A 289 -11.36 -4.72 -6.99
N THR A 290 -10.16 -4.69 -7.57
CA THR A 290 -8.98 -5.41 -7.06
C THR A 290 -7.72 -4.92 -7.77
N GLY A 291 -6.56 -5.40 -7.32
CA GLY A 291 -5.31 -5.30 -8.07
C GLY A 291 -4.11 -4.80 -7.28
N GLU A 292 -4.25 -4.43 -6.00
CA GLU A 292 -3.11 -3.96 -5.21
C GLU A 292 -2.03 -5.04 -5.11
N HIS A 293 -2.42 -6.31 -4.95
CA HIS A 293 -1.53 -7.47 -4.96
C HIS A 293 -1.36 -8.10 -6.36
N GLU A 294 -1.55 -7.33 -7.44
CA GLU A 294 -1.25 -7.76 -8.81
C GLU A 294 -0.07 -6.97 -9.42
N TYR A 295 0.65 -7.61 -10.34
CA TYR A 295 1.94 -7.18 -10.82
C TYR A 295 2.05 -7.29 -12.34
N SER A 296 2.79 -6.36 -12.94
CA SER A 296 3.09 -6.23 -14.36
C SER A 296 1.87 -6.07 -15.28
N ARG A 297 2.09 -5.54 -16.48
CA ARG A 297 1.07 -5.47 -17.53
C ARG A 297 0.46 -6.84 -17.86
N TYR A 298 1.20 -7.93 -17.65
CA TYR A 298 0.72 -9.29 -17.92
C TYR A 298 -0.33 -9.76 -16.91
N GLY A 299 -0.14 -9.41 -15.63
CA GLY A 299 -1.11 -9.67 -14.58
C GLY A 299 -2.37 -8.84 -14.79
N PHE A 300 -2.21 -7.52 -14.90
CA PHE A 300 -3.36 -6.62 -15.10
C PHE A 300 -4.14 -6.87 -16.39
N ARG A 301 -3.54 -7.46 -17.42
CA ARG A 301 -4.29 -7.87 -18.62
C ARG A 301 -5.43 -8.82 -18.26
N LYS A 302 -5.20 -9.73 -17.32
CA LYS A 302 -6.22 -10.68 -16.84
C LYS A 302 -7.38 -10.00 -16.12
N LEU A 303 -7.12 -8.89 -15.42
CA LEU A 303 -8.15 -8.12 -14.72
C LEU A 303 -9.01 -7.29 -15.69
N VAL A 304 -8.44 -6.88 -16.84
CA VAL A 304 -9.15 -6.14 -17.90
C VAL A 304 -9.96 -7.08 -18.79
N GLU A 305 -9.44 -8.28 -19.09
CA GLU A 305 -10.14 -9.31 -19.86
C GLU A 305 -11.52 -9.62 -19.25
N GLY A 306 -12.57 -9.62 -20.07
CA GLY A 306 -13.95 -9.89 -19.62
C GLY A 306 -14.65 -8.73 -18.91
N ARG A 307 -13.92 -7.67 -18.49
CA ARG A 307 -14.47 -6.46 -17.83
C ARG A 307 -15.32 -6.78 -16.59
N ASN A 308 -14.91 -7.80 -15.83
CA ASN A 308 -15.60 -8.23 -14.60
C ASN A 308 -15.23 -7.38 -13.37
N LEU A 309 -14.27 -6.46 -13.52
CA LEU A 309 -13.83 -5.51 -12.50
C LEU A 309 -14.10 -4.09 -12.98
N ASP A 310 -14.70 -3.27 -12.13
CA ASP A 310 -15.13 -1.91 -12.48
C ASP A 310 -13.99 -0.89 -12.33
N ILE A 311 -13.01 -1.18 -11.46
CA ILE A 311 -11.81 -0.39 -11.21
C ILE A 311 -10.65 -1.37 -10.98
N ILE A 312 -9.47 -1.08 -11.53
CA ILE A 312 -8.22 -1.79 -11.17
C ILE A 312 -7.34 -0.89 -10.31
N GLN A 313 -6.69 -1.49 -9.29
CA GLN A 313 -6.07 -0.74 -8.18
C GLN A 313 -4.60 -1.09 -7.92
N PRO A 314 -3.70 -0.97 -8.90
CA PRO A 314 -2.28 -1.24 -8.71
C PRO A 314 -1.65 -0.34 -7.65
N ASP A 315 -0.77 -0.88 -6.80
CA ASP A 315 0.18 -0.04 -6.04
C ASP A 315 1.41 0.26 -6.91
N VAL A 316 1.74 1.54 -7.09
CA VAL A 316 2.86 1.97 -7.98
C VAL A 316 4.23 1.54 -7.46
N MET A 317 4.39 1.37 -6.15
CA MET A 317 5.60 0.86 -5.52
C MET A 317 5.70 -0.67 -5.62
N TRP A 318 4.65 -1.38 -6.07
CA TRP A 318 4.62 -2.85 -6.08
C TRP A 318 4.53 -3.43 -7.49
N LEU A 319 3.67 -2.91 -8.37
CA LEU A 319 3.33 -3.58 -9.63
C LEU A 319 4.46 -3.66 -10.67
N GLY A 320 5.47 -2.80 -10.55
CA GLY A 320 6.53 -2.63 -11.55
C GLY A 320 7.02 -1.19 -11.74
N GLY A 321 6.50 -0.22 -10.98
CA GLY A 321 6.87 1.19 -11.09
C GLY A 321 6.00 1.97 -12.06
N LEU A 322 6.29 3.27 -12.18
CA LEU A 322 5.55 4.20 -13.03
C LEU A 322 5.67 3.84 -14.52
N THR A 323 6.84 3.37 -14.97
CA THR A 323 7.06 2.92 -16.35
C THR A 323 6.11 1.80 -16.77
N GLU A 324 5.81 0.87 -15.87
CA GLU A 324 4.88 -0.23 -16.13
C GLU A 324 3.42 0.18 -15.89
N LEU A 325 3.17 1.03 -14.89
CA LEU A 325 1.84 1.58 -14.60
C LEU A 325 1.26 2.37 -15.78
N LEU A 326 2.09 3.14 -16.49
CA LEU A 326 1.66 3.83 -17.71
C LEU A 326 1.14 2.86 -18.78
N LYS A 327 1.73 1.67 -18.90
CA LYS A 327 1.29 0.63 -19.85
C LYS A 327 0.00 -0.04 -19.40
N VAL A 328 -0.11 -0.33 -18.09
CA VAL A 328 -1.34 -0.87 -17.48
C VAL A 328 -2.50 0.10 -17.67
N SER A 329 -2.28 1.38 -17.41
CA SER A 329 -3.25 2.45 -17.61
C SER A 329 -3.71 2.59 -19.05
N ALA A 330 -2.78 2.60 -20.01
CA ALA A 330 -3.12 2.66 -21.42
C ALA A 330 -3.96 1.47 -21.87
N MET A 331 -3.66 0.26 -21.39
CA MET A 331 -4.45 -0.94 -21.66
C MET A 331 -5.86 -0.84 -21.08
N ALA A 332 -6.00 -0.39 -19.82
CA ALA A 332 -7.30 -0.20 -19.19
C ALA A 332 -8.12 0.91 -19.85
N ALA A 333 -7.46 1.98 -20.30
CA ALA A 333 -8.09 3.11 -20.99
C ALA A 333 -8.73 2.68 -22.32
N ALA A 334 -8.16 1.70 -23.03
CA ALA A 334 -8.76 1.15 -24.24
C ALA A 334 -10.10 0.42 -24.00
N TYR A 335 -10.44 0.13 -22.75
CA TYR A 335 -11.70 -0.51 -22.32
C TYR A 335 -12.57 0.40 -21.44
N ASP A 336 -12.20 1.68 -21.34
CA ASP A 336 -12.80 2.67 -20.44
C ASP A 336 -12.81 2.21 -18.97
N ILE A 337 -11.86 1.36 -18.57
CA ILE A 337 -11.73 0.92 -17.18
C ILE A 337 -10.88 1.95 -16.43
N PRO A 338 -11.40 2.54 -15.33
CA PRO A 338 -10.63 3.43 -14.50
C PRO A 338 -9.51 2.71 -13.74
N VAL A 339 -8.39 3.40 -13.58
CA VAL A 339 -7.27 2.98 -12.72
C VAL A 339 -7.25 3.91 -11.53
N VAL A 340 -7.37 3.36 -10.33
CA VAL A 340 -7.29 4.11 -9.07
C VAL A 340 -6.25 3.42 -8.21
N PRO A 341 -4.98 3.87 -8.26
CA PRO A 341 -3.91 3.21 -7.53
C PRO A 341 -4.20 3.09 -6.04
N HIS A 342 -3.78 1.97 -5.45
CA HIS A 342 -3.67 1.84 -4.00
C HIS A 342 -2.79 2.97 -3.44
N ALA A 343 -3.09 3.46 -2.24
CA ALA A 343 -2.52 4.69 -1.68
C ALA A 343 -0.98 4.69 -1.59
N SER A 344 -0.31 5.27 -2.58
CA SER A 344 1.16 5.33 -2.66
C SER A 344 1.73 6.76 -2.60
N GLY A 345 1.03 7.69 -1.94
CA GLY A 345 1.51 9.07 -1.77
C GLY A 345 1.77 9.80 -3.10
N PRO A 346 2.74 10.75 -3.13
CA PRO A 346 3.10 11.48 -4.36
C PRO A 346 3.41 10.62 -5.58
N TYR A 347 3.86 9.37 -5.40
CA TYR A 347 4.08 8.45 -6.53
C TYR A 347 2.79 8.19 -7.30
N SER A 348 1.68 7.95 -6.59
CA SER A 348 0.35 7.82 -7.20
C SER A 348 -0.25 9.18 -7.60
N TYR A 349 0.01 10.26 -6.87
CA TYR A 349 -0.62 11.57 -7.13
C TYR A 349 -0.22 12.13 -8.50
N HIS A 350 1.08 12.09 -8.81
CA HIS A 350 1.59 12.56 -10.10
C HIS A 350 0.98 11.75 -11.26
N PHE A 351 0.81 10.44 -11.07
CA PHE A 351 0.18 9.58 -12.05
C PHE A 351 -1.31 9.89 -12.21
N VAL A 352 -2.10 9.90 -11.13
CA VAL A 352 -3.56 10.13 -11.19
C VAL A 352 -3.92 11.50 -11.76
N LEU A 353 -3.11 12.52 -11.52
CA LEU A 353 -3.31 13.85 -12.11
C LEU A 353 -3.20 13.84 -13.64
N SER A 354 -2.45 12.88 -14.21
CA SER A 354 -1.98 12.92 -15.60
C SER A 354 -2.71 12.03 -16.60
N GLN A 355 -3.46 11.03 -16.15
CA GLN A 355 -4.05 10.05 -17.07
C GLN A 355 -5.54 10.35 -17.38
N PRO A 356 -6.06 9.89 -18.53
CA PRO A 356 -7.46 10.11 -18.92
C PRO A 356 -8.45 9.23 -18.15
N ASN A 357 -8.01 8.09 -17.61
CA ASN A 357 -8.85 7.11 -16.91
C ASN A 357 -8.51 6.99 -15.41
N THR A 358 -8.02 8.06 -14.79
CA THR A 358 -7.71 8.10 -13.35
C THR A 358 -8.58 9.16 -12.66
N PRO A 359 -9.83 8.82 -12.28
CA PRO A 359 -10.83 9.81 -11.92
C PRO A 359 -10.62 10.47 -10.55
N PHE A 360 -10.10 9.72 -9.57
CA PHE A 360 -9.89 10.14 -8.19
C PHE A 360 -8.74 9.33 -7.58
N GLN A 361 -8.39 9.64 -6.33
CA GLN A 361 -7.28 8.99 -5.62
C GLN A 361 -7.70 8.43 -4.25
N GLU A 362 -7.01 7.37 -3.82
CA GLU A 362 -7.10 6.88 -2.44
C GLU A 362 -6.18 7.66 -1.48
N TYR A 363 -6.69 7.94 -0.29
CA TYR A 363 -5.86 8.26 0.87
C TYR A 363 -6.03 7.22 1.97
N LEU A 364 -4.94 6.60 2.42
CA LEU A 364 -4.98 5.69 3.56
C LEU A 364 -4.85 6.49 4.87
N ALA A 365 -5.88 6.47 5.71
CA ALA A 365 -5.85 7.12 7.01
C ALA A 365 -4.77 6.47 7.88
N ASN A 366 -3.68 7.20 8.07
CA ASN A 366 -2.51 6.76 8.80
C ASN A 366 -2.41 7.37 10.20
N SER A 367 -3.39 8.20 10.59
CA SER A 367 -3.59 8.49 12.01
C SER A 367 -4.04 7.21 12.72
N PRO A 368 -3.55 6.93 13.94
CA PRO A 368 -3.86 5.67 14.60
C PRO A 368 -5.36 5.39 14.84
N ASP A 369 -6.17 6.44 14.95
CA ASP A 369 -7.62 6.37 15.13
C ASP A 369 -8.42 6.62 13.84
N GLY A 370 -7.73 6.88 12.73
CA GLY A 370 -8.33 7.24 11.45
C GLY A 370 -9.10 8.57 11.42
N LYS A 371 -8.88 9.48 12.38
CA LYS A 371 -9.61 10.75 12.48
C LYS A 371 -8.86 11.96 11.93
N SER A 372 -7.60 11.80 11.52
CA SER A 372 -6.80 12.88 10.93
C SER A 372 -5.95 12.36 9.76
N VAL A 373 -5.43 13.29 8.97
CA VAL A 373 -4.54 13.00 7.85
C VAL A 373 -3.10 13.32 8.23
N LEU A 374 -2.20 12.36 8.10
CA LEU A 374 -0.76 12.51 8.38
C LEU A 374 0.05 12.08 7.14
N PRO A 375 1.32 12.48 6.96
CA PRO A 375 2.10 12.04 5.79
C PRO A 375 2.15 10.51 5.63
N VAL A 376 1.84 9.98 4.45
CA VAL A 376 1.83 8.54 4.14
C VAL A 376 3.17 7.90 4.49
N PHE A 377 4.27 8.60 4.22
CA PHE A 377 5.62 8.11 4.50
C PHE A 377 6.18 8.57 5.87
N GLY A 378 5.30 9.03 6.76
CA GLY A 378 5.65 9.46 8.10
C GLY A 378 6.65 10.60 8.11
N ASP A 379 7.73 10.46 8.89
CA ASP A 379 8.74 11.51 9.04
C ASP A 379 9.95 11.36 8.10
N LEU A 380 9.84 10.48 7.09
CA LEU A 380 10.90 10.29 6.09
C LEU A 380 11.11 11.54 5.23
N PHE A 381 10.04 12.24 4.88
CA PHE A 381 10.08 13.45 4.06
C PHE A 381 9.56 14.66 4.82
N LEU A 382 10.01 15.86 4.45
CA LEU A 382 9.63 17.11 5.12
C LEU A 382 8.33 17.72 4.58
N ASP A 383 8.01 17.44 3.34
CA ASP A 383 7.15 18.27 2.51
C ASP A 383 6.19 17.46 1.64
N GLU A 384 5.80 16.28 2.14
CA GLU A 384 4.78 15.45 1.50
C GLU A 384 3.43 16.22 1.45
N PRO A 385 2.82 16.39 0.27
CA PRO A 385 1.51 17.03 0.15
C PRO A 385 0.40 16.12 0.70
N ILE A 386 -0.46 16.68 1.55
CA ILE A 386 -1.52 15.95 2.28
C ILE A 386 -2.89 16.54 1.94
N PRO A 387 -3.91 15.71 1.61
CA PRO A 387 -5.26 16.17 1.29
C PRO A 387 -6.07 16.51 2.55
N ASN A 388 -5.65 17.52 3.32
CA ASN A 388 -6.34 18.02 4.52
C ASN A 388 -7.80 18.45 4.29
N LYS A 389 -8.17 18.68 3.02
CA LYS A 389 -9.50 19.09 2.58
C LYS A 389 -10.16 18.07 1.65
N GLY A 390 -9.65 16.83 1.63
CA GLY A 390 -10.12 15.76 0.73
C GLY A 390 -9.74 15.92 -0.74
N PHE A 391 -8.87 16.88 -1.08
CA PHE A 391 -8.34 17.07 -2.43
C PHE A 391 -6.91 17.62 -2.43
N LEU A 392 -6.23 17.46 -3.57
CA LEU A 392 -5.00 18.18 -3.95
C LEU A 392 -5.18 18.82 -5.33
N THR A 393 -4.33 19.76 -5.68
CA THR A 393 -4.29 20.46 -6.97
C THR A 393 -2.94 20.27 -7.66
N ALA A 394 -2.85 20.63 -8.94
CA ALA A 394 -1.58 20.62 -9.67
C ALA A 394 -0.50 21.50 -9.00
N ALA A 395 -0.89 22.59 -8.33
CA ALA A 395 0.02 23.49 -7.63
C ALA A 395 0.67 22.83 -6.41
N ASP A 396 -0.03 21.91 -5.74
CA ASP A 396 0.51 21.17 -4.60
C ASP A 396 1.61 20.18 -5.01
N LEU A 397 1.70 19.85 -6.30
CA LEU A 397 2.66 18.93 -6.89
C LEU A 397 3.74 19.64 -7.74
N ASP A 398 3.77 20.98 -7.75
CA ASP A 398 4.65 21.76 -8.64
C ASP A 398 6.08 21.90 -8.09
N LYS A 399 6.76 20.76 -7.97
CA LYS A 399 8.17 20.66 -7.54
C LYS A 399 8.91 19.63 -8.39
N PRO A 400 10.22 19.78 -8.63
CA PRO A 400 11.00 18.82 -9.42
C PRO A 400 10.91 17.38 -8.90
N GLY A 401 10.82 16.41 -9.80
CA GLY A 401 10.70 15.00 -9.43
C GLY A 401 9.32 14.69 -8.86
N PHE A 402 9.28 13.87 -7.80
CA PHE A 402 8.06 13.63 -7.02
C PHE A 402 7.83 14.70 -5.93
N GLY A 403 8.66 15.76 -5.91
CA GLY A 403 8.46 16.88 -4.99
C GLY A 403 8.67 16.56 -3.51
N LEU A 404 9.32 15.43 -3.22
CA LEU A 404 9.65 14.98 -1.87
C LEU A 404 11.08 15.36 -1.52
N THR A 405 11.28 15.89 -0.32
CA THR A 405 12.57 16.23 0.25
C THR A 405 12.86 15.33 1.44
N LEU A 406 13.93 14.54 1.36
CA LEU A 406 14.36 13.67 2.47
C LEU A 406 14.63 14.51 3.73
N ASN A 407 14.01 14.12 4.84
CA ASN A 407 14.21 14.76 6.13
C ASN A 407 15.65 14.55 6.62
N PRO A 408 16.44 15.61 6.86
CA PRO A 408 17.80 15.48 7.40
C PRO A 408 17.85 14.70 8.72
N ALA A 409 16.82 14.81 9.57
CA ALA A 409 16.73 14.04 10.80
C ALA A 409 16.50 12.54 10.54
N ALA A 410 15.82 12.19 9.44
CA ALA A 410 15.62 10.81 9.02
C ALA A 410 16.92 10.18 8.47
N ARG A 411 17.91 10.95 8.02
CA ARG A 411 19.22 10.40 7.59
C ARG A 411 19.92 9.61 8.69
N SER A 412 19.72 9.95 9.96
CA SER A 412 20.28 9.17 11.08
C SER A 412 19.61 7.80 11.27
N LYS A 413 18.39 7.63 10.73
CA LYS A 413 17.62 6.38 10.75
C LYS A 413 17.89 5.50 9.53
N LEU A 414 18.56 6.04 8.52
CA LEU A 414 18.98 5.34 7.32
C LEU A 414 20.21 4.48 7.61
N ILE A 415 20.01 3.16 7.52
CA ILE A 415 21.01 2.13 7.79
C ILE A 415 21.53 1.63 6.45
N SER A 416 22.84 1.75 6.20
CA SER A 416 23.42 1.29 4.94
C SER A 416 23.12 -0.19 4.66
N ALA A 417 22.79 -0.48 3.40
CA ALA A 417 22.65 -1.85 2.90
C ALA A 417 23.95 -2.68 3.01
N ASP A 418 25.12 -2.05 3.12
CA ASP A 418 26.44 -2.72 3.22
C ASP A 418 26.48 -3.80 4.31
N ARG A 419 25.71 -3.59 5.38
CA ARG A 419 25.57 -4.54 6.49
C ARG A 419 25.09 -5.93 6.04
N TRP A 420 24.34 -6.00 4.95
CA TRP A 420 23.74 -7.22 4.41
C TRP A 420 24.46 -7.74 3.17
N LEU A 421 25.29 -6.90 2.53
CA LEU A 421 26.05 -7.25 1.34
C LEU A 421 27.38 -7.93 1.66
N ASN A 422 27.95 -7.67 2.85
CA ASN A 422 29.17 -8.30 3.36
C ASN A 422 28.88 -9.03 4.69
N PRO A 423 28.34 -10.26 4.65
CA PRO A 423 28.27 -11.09 5.85
C PRO A 423 29.68 -11.60 6.17
N ALA A 424 30.50 -10.79 6.83
CA ALA A 424 31.70 -11.33 7.46
C ALA A 424 31.24 -12.40 8.47
N PRO A 425 31.73 -13.66 8.39
CA PRO A 425 31.44 -14.65 9.41
C PRO A 425 31.88 -14.11 10.77
N VAL A 426 31.00 -14.18 11.78
CA VAL A 426 31.30 -13.72 13.15
C VAL A 426 32.46 -14.50 13.78
N ALA A 427 32.74 -15.71 13.27
CA ALA A 427 33.90 -16.51 13.60
C ALA A 427 34.50 -17.14 12.33
N ALA A 428 35.82 -17.21 12.26
CA ALA A 428 36.50 -18.07 11.27
C ALA A 428 36.09 -19.52 11.52
N LEU A 429 35.75 -20.26 10.46
CA LEU A 429 35.57 -21.71 10.54
C LEU A 429 36.88 -22.31 11.04
N THR A 430 36.87 -22.94 12.20
CA THR A 430 38.02 -23.70 12.70
C THR A 430 38.33 -24.81 11.69
N PRO A 431 39.60 -25.02 11.31
CA PRO A 431 39.97 -26.13 10.43
C PRO A 431 39.46 -27.44 11.05
N ALA A 432 38.87 -28.30 10.22
CA ALA A 432 38.51 -29.66 10.65
C ALA A 432 39.79 -30.37 11.12
N ALA A 433 39.73 -30.93 12.34
CA ALA A 433 40.84 -31.62 13.00
C ALA A 433 41.17 -32.96 12.33
#